data_AF-A0A519LH17-F1
#
_entry.id   AF-A0A519LH17-F1
#
_cell.length_a   1.000
_cell.length_b   1.000
_cell.length_c   1.000
_cell.angle_alpha   90.00
_cell.angle_beta   90.00
_cell.angle_gamma   90.00
#
_symmetry.space_group_name_H-M   'P 1'
#
loop_
_entity.id
_entity.type
_entity.pdbx_description
1 polymer ?
#
loop_
_entity_poly.entity_id
_entity_poly.type
_entity_poly.pdbx_seq_one_letter_code
_entity_poly.pdbx_strand_id
1 'polypeptide(L)'
;MEEIVKHFNNGAKYFRIDTCLKKAHFFAQVLKETGSSLTIKSPESMNYSSDALKNGYWYSKGTNWVKGNLNSKKGGYFANGSKKNSCNLSYFRSNPDIADKYGRKDLNSYGDKGVQAANEDMLANYAYSHKYGNSSVESGDGSKYRGKGLIQLTWKENYEKVNNEIKNFDPSVDIVSSPKHILTDKKYAVYSAMGFWKWKKISDVIKKDKSPEIVDKVTYLINKDDDAESKKKRKSNFQNITSKAFRIDECEPGIVQPKKTEPSGKWHNPVDNPRRTKYNSSGNIKPVNGAYGDVRNGYTKYHSGLDLFALPFTKDEFEGTPVYACLDGYVVESTPGNSAGQTIRIKIENVKDLLEQEKKIHYQLEFTKGEEKGIDIKETDDVYLIYMHLSKRVVQSGKVTAGTLIGYSGVSGSIASNIPSPHLHLEIATVQNAFGTKKAKRTNPARF
;
A
#
# COMPACT_ATOMS: atom_id res chain seq x y z
N MET A 1 -8.73 -2.29 -0.48
CA MET A 1 -7.34 -1.81 -0.32
C MET A 1 -6.37 -2.94 -0.67
N GLU A 2 -6.57 -4.14 -0.13
CA GLU A 2 -5.75 -5.34 -0.40
C GLU A 2 -5.56 -5.64 -1.89
N GLU A 3 -6.62 -5.64 -2.71
CA GLU A 3 -6.49 -5.87 -4.15
C GLU A 3 -5.64 -4.81 -4.87
N ILE A 4 -5.73 -3.54 -4.46
CA ILE A 4 -4.89 -2.46 -5.03
C ILE A 4 -3.42 -2.74 -4.74
N VAL A 5 -3.10 -3.13 -3.49
CA VAL A 5 -1.74 -3.47 -3.07
C VAL A 5 -1.23 -4.69 -3.82
N LYS A 6 -2.06 -5.74 -3.95
CA LYS A 6 -1.74 -6.96 -4.70
C LYS A 6 -1.36 -6.64 -6.14
N HIS A 7 -2.23 -5.96 -6.89
CA HIS A 7 -1.95 -5.62 -8.29
C HIS A 7 -0.77 -4.65 -8.42
N PHE A 8 -0.64 -3.69 -7.50
CA PHE A 8 0.49 -2.76 -7.53
C PHE A 8 1.81 -3.52 -7.37
N ASN A 9 1.89 -4.44 -6.39
CA ASN A 9 3.10 -5.22 -6.15
C ASN A 9 3.47 -6.12 -7.34
N ASN A 10 2.48 -6.73 -8.00
CA ASN A 10 2.70 -7.54 -9.21
C ASN A 10 3.35 -6.71 -10.34
N GLY A 11 2.92 -5.46 -10.52
CA GLY A 11 3.40 -4.60 -11.60
C GLY A 11 4.62 -3.74 -11.24
N ALA A 12 4.94 -3.54 -9.97
CA ALA A 12 5.80 -2.45 -9.52
C ALA A 12 7.19 -2.47 -10.17
N LYS A 13 7.79 -3.66 -10.28
CA LYS A 13 9.08 -3.85 -10.95
C LYS A 13 9.00 -3.54 -12.44
N TYR A 14 8.02 -4.13 -13.13
CA TYR A 14 7.85 -3.96 -14.57
C TYR A 14 7.57 -2.50 -14.98
N PHE A 15 6.69 -1.81 -14.23
CA PHE A 15 6.36 -0.41 -14.47
C PHE A 15 7.39 0.58 -13.91
N ARG A 16 8.52 0.06 -13.39
CA ARG A 16 9.65 0.84 -12.86
C ARG A 16 9.26 1.72 -11.67
N ILE A 17 8.35 1.27 -10.80
CA ILE A 17 7.91 1.93 -9.55
C ILE A 17 8.39 1.08 -8.35
N ASP A 18 9.66 0.69 -8.40
CA ASP A 18 10.22 -0.40 -7.62
C ASP A 18 11.01 0.03 -6.39
N THR A 19 11.45 1.30 -6.34
CA THR A 19 12.12 1.87 -5.16
C THR A 19 11.13 2.57 -4.24
N CYS A 20 11.46 2.69 -2.95
CA CYS A 20 10.59 3.39 -2.00
C CYS A 20 10.32 4.83 -2.42
N LEU A 21 11.34 5.52 -2.95
CA LEU A 21 11.22 6.88 -3.46
C LEU A 21 10.22 6.97 -4.62
N LYS A 22 10.32 6.06 -5.60
CA LYS A 22 9.39 6.03 -6.73
C LYS A 22 7.98 5.66 -6.31
N LYS A 23 7.81 4.71 -5.37
CA LYS A 23 6.52 4.38 -4.75
C LYS A 23 5.92 5.60 -4.05
N ALA A 24 6.72 6.32 -3.27
CA ALA A 24 6.28 7.53 -2.59
C ALA A 24 5.79 8.59 -3.58
N HIS A 25 6.54 8.87 -4.65
CA HIS A 25 6.10 9.80 -5.68
C HIS A 25 4.83 9.33 -6.40
N PHE A 26 4.74 8.06 -6.77
CA PHE A 26 3.56 7.52 -7.44
C PHE A 26 2.31 7.71 -6.58
N PHE A 27 2.35 7.28 -5.32
CA PHE A 27 1.19 7.40 -4.44
C PHE A 27 0.89 8.84 -4.03
N ALA A 28 1.89 9.74 -3.95
CA ALA A 28 1.63 11.15 -3.68
C ALA A 28 0.70 11.79 -4.72
N GLN A 29 0.90 11.39 -5.98
CA GLN A 29 0.12 11.83 -7.13
C GLN A 29 -1.27 11.19 -7.13
N VAL A 30 -1.35 9.87 -6.92
CA VAL A 30 -2.63 9.15 -6.80
C VAL A 30 -3.50 9.73 -5.67
N LEU A 31 -2.90 10.00 -4.50
CA LEU A 31 -3.62 10.53 -3.34
C LEU A 31 -4.27 11.89 -3.60
N LYS A 32 -3.75 12.70 -4.53
CA LYS A 32 -4.41 13.94 -4.93
C LYS A 32 -5.70 13.65 -5.71
N GLU A 33 -5.69 12.65 -6.57
CA GLU A 33 -6.86 12.27 -7.37
C GLU A 33 -7.92 11.54 -6.54
N THR A 34 -7.50 10.63 -5.67
CA THR A 34 -8.41 9.67 -5.02
C THR A 34 -8.68 9.97 -3.54
N GLY A 35 -7.85 10.79 -2.90
CA GLY A 35 -7.80 10.88 -1.44
C GLY A 35 -7.15 9.64 -0.79
N SER A 36 -7.05 9.64 0.55
CA SER A 36 -6.37 8.61 1.35
C SER A 36 -7.04 7.24 1.34
N SER A 37 -8.33 7.17 1.01
CA SER A 37 -9.05 5.90 0.87
C SER A 37 -8.72 5.16 -0.42
N LEU A 38 -7.98 5.78 -1.36
CA LEU A 38 -7.73 5.27 -2.71
C LEU A 38 -9.02 4.87 -3.44
N THR A 39 -10.10 5.61 -3.18
CA THR A 39 -11.40 5.35 -3.80
C THR A 39 -11.32 5.69 -5.28
N ILE A 40 -11.63 4.70 -6.12
CA ILE A 40 -11.81 4.94 -7.56
C ILE A 40 -13.09 5.74 -7.70
N LYS A 41 -12.94 6.99 -8.14
CA LYS A 41 -14.08 7.88 -8.37
C LYS A 41 -14.80 7.48 -9.65
N SER A 42 -16.04 7.95 -9.77
CA SER A 42 -16.73 8.10 -11.06
C SER A 42 -15.79 8.76 -12.08
N PRO A 43 -16.03 8.56 -13.39
CA PRO A 43 -15.27 9.27 -14.41
C PRO A 43 -15.36 10.78 -14.17
N GLU A 44 -14.43 11.52 -14.77
CA GLU A 44 -14.45 12.99 -14.80
C GLU A 44 -15.89 13.50 -14.99
N SER A 45 -16.36 14.30 -14.04
CA SER A 45 -17.72 14.80 -14.09
C SER A 45 -17.82 15.96 -15.07
N MET A 46 -18.86 15.92 -15.91
CA MET A 46 -19.26 16.98 -16.81
C MET A 46 -20.53 17.68 -16.32
N ASN A 47 -20.85 17.58 -15.03
CA ASN A 47 -22.03 18.19 -14.43
C ASN A 47 -21.89 19.72 -14.27
N TYR A 48 -21.83 20.42 -15.40
CA TYR A 48 -21.77 21.88 -15.50
C TYR A 48 -23.15 22.45 -15.84
N SER A 49 -23.47 23.62 -15.30
CA SER A 49 -24.65 24.37 -15.75
C SER A 49 -24.43 24.95 -17.13
N SER A 50 -25.52 25.18 -17.89
CA SER A 50 -25.45 25.86 -19.19
C SER A 50 -24.70 27.20 -19.08
N ASP A 51 -25.02 28.00 -18.05
CA ASP A 51 -24.37 29.30 -17.84
C ASP A 51 -22.88 29.16 -17.53
N ALA A 52 -22.47 28.12 -16.80
CA ALA A 52 -21.05 27.86 -16.54
C ALA A 52 -20.26 27.58 -17.81
N LEU A 53 -20.85 26.78 -18.71
CA LEU A 53 -20.26 26.39 -19.98
C LEU A 53 -20.11 27.60 -20.92
N LYS A 54 -21.11 28.47 -20.97
CA LYS A 54 -21.09 29.69 -21.80
C LYS A 54 -20.11 30.75 -21.31
N ASN A 55 -20.02 30.94 -19.99
CA ASN A 55 -19.26 32.03 -19.41
C ASN A 55 -17.86 31.64 -18.93
N GLY A 56 -17.56 30.34 -18.80
CA GLY A 56 -16.30 29.83 -18.24
C GLY A 56 -16.17 29.95 -16.71
N TYR A 57 -17.16 30.55 -16.05
CA TYR A 57 -17.26 30.67 -14.61
C TYR A 57 -18.68 30.39 -14.15
N TRP A 58 -18.83 30.04 -12.88
CA TRP A 58 -20.14 29.81 -12.28
C TRP A 58 -20.21 30.33 -10.86
N TYR A 59 -21.42 30.63 -10.43
CA TYR A 59 -21.71 31.11 -9.09
C TYR A 59 -22.05 29.90 -8.23
N SER A 60 -21.05 29.32 -7.57
CA SER A 60 -21.22 28.07 -6.82
C SER A 60 -21.75 28.22 -5.41
N LYS A 61 -21.69 29.45 -4.88
CA LYS A 61 -22.04 29.80 -3.51
C LYS A 61 -22.66 31.20 -3.52
N GLY A 62 -23.82 31.34 -2.92
CA GLY A 62 -24.55 32.59 -2.74
C GLY A 62 -25.76 32.37 -1.83
N THR A 63 -26.39 33.45 -1.39
CA THR A 63 -27.58 33.39 -0.53
C THR A 63 -28.86 33.73 -1.30
N ASN A 64 -28.74 34.40 -2.45
CA ASN A 64 -29.89 34.91 -3.20
C ASN A 64 -30.07 34.10 -4.48
N TRP A 65 -30.73 32.94 -4.38
CA TRP A 65 -31.08 32.10 -5.51
C TRP A 65 -32.24 32.71 -6.30
N VAL A 66 -32.02 32.95 -7.60
CA VAL A 66 -33.05 33.33 -8.55
C VAL A 66 -33.57 32.05 -9.19
N LYS A 67 -34.87 31.80 -9.01
CA LYS A 67 -35.56 30.60 -9.54
C LYS A 67 -35.49 30.56 -11.07
N GLY A 68 -35.28 29.38 -11.62
CA GLY A 68 -35.38 29.13 -13.06
C GLY A 68 -36.82 29.29 -13.59
N ASN A 69 -36.96 29.34 -14.91
CA ASN A 69 -38.25 29.51 -15.58
C ASN A 69 -38.51 28.34 -16.54
N LEU A 70 -39.62 27.62 -16.30
CA LEU A 70 -40.01 26.45 -17.09
C LEU A 70 -40.45 26.81 -18.52
N ASN A 71 -41.13 27.94 -18.69
CA ASN A 71 -41.64 28.37 -19.99
C ASN A 71 -40.49 28.76 -20.93
N SER A 72 -39.51 29.52 -20.44
CA SER A 72 -38.34 29.91 -21.24
C SER A 72 -37.18 28.91 -21.18
N LYS A 73 -37.32 27.81 -20.40
CA LYS A 73 -36.28 26.80 -20.15
C LYS A 73 -34.94 27.42 -19.69
N LYS A 74 -35.01 28.50 -18.92
CA LYS A 74 -33.85 29.18 -18.33
C LYS A 74 -33.57 28.62 -16.94
N GLY A 75 -32.32 28.24 -16.68
CA GLY A 75 -31.90 27.76 -15.36
C GLY A 75 -31.83 28.88 -14.32
N GLY A 76 -31.97 28.52 -13.05
CA GLY A 76 -31.74 29.41 -11.92
C GLY A 76 -30.25 29.71 -11.69
N TYR A 77 -29.97 30.78 -10.96
CA TYR A 77 -28.60 31.24 -10.65
C TYR A 77 -28.56 32.05 -9.35
N PHE A 78 -27.37 32.20 -8.75
CA PHE A 78 -27.19 33.11 -7.62
C PHE A 78 -26.94 34.55 -8.10
N ALA A 79 -27.82 35.48 -7.76
CA ALA A 79 -27.65 36.90 -8.13
C ALA A 79 -26.46 37.57 -7.44
N ASN A 80 -26.10 37.10 -6.23
CA ASN A 80 -25.02 37.65 -5.40
C ASN A 80 -23.88 36.65 -5.19
N GLY A 81 -23.75 35.64 -6.05
CA GLY A 81 -22.76 34.58 -5.84
C GLY A 81 -21.32 35.03 -6.06
N SER A 82 -20.37 34.33 -5.45
CA SER A 82 -18.96 34.50 -5.75
C SER A 82 -18.59 33.76 -7.04
N LYS A 83 -17.90 34.44 -7.97
CA LYS A 83 -17.42 33.82 -9.22
C LYS A 83 -16.38 32.75 -8.92
N LYS A 84 -16.58 31.54 -9.45
CA LYS A 84 -15.56 30.49 -9.52
C LYS A 84 -15.15 30.25 -10.97
N ASN A 85 -13.93 30.64 -11.32
CA ASN A 85 -13.34 30.43 -12.65
C ASN A 85 -12.85 28.99 -12.79
N SER A 86 -13.75 28.04 -12.99
CA SER A 86 -13.40 26.61 -13.01
C SER A 86 -14.07 25.80 -14.13
N CYS A 87 -14.61 26.44 -15.18
CA CYS A 87 -15.10 25.72 -16.36
C CYS A 87 -14.14 25.97 -17.53
N ASN A 88 -13.18 25.06 -17.71
CA ASN A 88 -12.15 25.13 -18.74
C ASN A 88 -12.57 24.51 -20.09
N LEU A 89 -13.89 24.33 -20.31
CA LEU A 89 -14.43 23.74 -21.54
C LEU A 89 -14.76 24.83 -22.56
N SER A 90 -13.72 25.38 -23.20
CA SER A 90 -13.85 26.55 -24.09
C SER A 90 -14.78 26.35 -25.29
N TYR A 91 -14.98 25.10 -25.75
CA TYR A 91 -15.86 24.76 -26.88
C TYR A 91 -17.25 25.40 -26.75
N PHE A 92 -17.83 25.39 -25.55
CA PHE A 92 -19.19 25.84 -25.31
C PHE A 92 -19.35 27.35 -25.27
N ARG A 93 -18.26 28.11 -25.17
CA ARG A 93 -18.28 29.58 -25.24
C ARG A 93 -18.56 30.04 -26.66
N SER A 94 -18.05 29.31 -27.65
CA SER A 94 -18.31 29.53 -29.07
C SER A 94 -19.56 28.78 -29.57
N ASN A 95 -20.12 27.86 -28.78
CA ASN A 95 -21.29 27.05 -29.14
C ASN A 95 -22.32 27.07 -27.98
N PRO A 96 -22.91 28.23 -27.69
CA PRO A 96 -23.80 28.41 -26.53
C PRO A 96 -25.12 27.63 -26.65
N ASP A 97 -25.57 27.36 -27.88
CA ASP A 97 -26.72 26.50 -28.17
C ASP A 97 -26.52 25.06 -27.67
N ILE A 98 -25.31 24.51 -27.87
CA ILE A 98 -24.93 23.18 -27.36
C ILE A 98 -24.86 23.19 -25.82
N ALA A 99 -24.35 24.28 -25.24
CA ALA A 99 -24.34 24.47 -23.78
C ALA A 99 -25.76 24.47 -23.20
N ASP A 100 -26.69 25.16 -23.85
CA ASP A 100 -28.10 25.20 -23.46
C ASP A 100 -28.81 23.86 -23.67
N LYS A 101 -28.42 23.11 -24.69
CA LYS A 101 -29.00 21.81 -25.02
C LYS A 101 -28.60 20.71 -24.03
N TYR A 102 -27.35 20.70 -23.56
CA TYR A 102 -26.82 19.58 -22.76
C TYR A 102 -26.35 19.96 -21.35
N GLY A 103 -26.19 21.24 -21.03
CA GLY A 103 -25.81 21.71 -19.70
C GLY A 103 -26.93 21.55 -18.66
N ARG A 104 -26.58 21.47 -17.38
CA ARG A 104 -27.55 21.46 -16.27
C ARG A 104 -28.33 22.76 -16.23
N LYS A 105 -29.64 22.66 -15.97
CA LYS A 105 -30.54 23.78 -15.68
C LYS A 105 -31.35 23.45 -14.43
N ASP A 106 -31.08 24.22 -13.39
CA ASP A 106 -31.68 24.06 -12.07
C ASP A 106 -32.99 24.89 -11.99
N LEU A 107 -34.01 24.43 -11.24
CA LEU A 107 -35.29 25.13 -11.10
C LEU A 107 -35.38 25.91 -9.77
N ASN A 108 -35.46 25.21 -8.66
CA ASN A 108 -35.74 25.72 -7.32
C ASN A 108 -34.47 25.93 -6.48
N SER A 109 -33.41 25.16 -6.71
CA SER A 109 -32.14 25.31 -5.99
C SER A 109 -30.95 24.77 -6.77
N TYR A 110 -29.74 25.20 -6.40
CA TYR A 110 -28.50 24.76 -7.04
C TYR A 110 -28.35 23.23 -7.02
N GLY A 111 -28.23 22.62 -8.20
CA GLY A 111 -28.03 21.19 -8.37
C GLY A 111 -29.30 20.33 -8.33
N ASP A 112 -30.49 20.94 -8.24
CA ASP A 112 -31.77 20.20 -8.21
C ASP A 112 -32.18 19.60 -9.56
N LYS A 113 -31.52 20.01 -10.66
CA LYS A 113 -31.77 19.53 -12.03
C LYS A 113 -33.23 19.66 -12.48
N GLY A 114 -34.01 20.55 -11.85
CA GLY A 114 -35.47 20.59 -12.00
C GLY A 114 -35.98 21.03 -13.38
N VAL A 115 -35.14 21.65 -14.22
CA VAL A 115 -35.46 21.94 -15.63
C VAL A 115 -34.77 20.94 -16.55
N GLN A 116 -33.49 20.66 -16.31
CA GLN A 116 -32.70 19.74 -17.13
C GLN A 116 -31.47 19.25 -16.34
N ALA A 117 -31.24 17.94 -16.33
CA ALA A 117 -29.97 17.38 -15.89
C ALA A 117 -28.88 17.54 -16.96
N ALA A 118 -27.61 17.70 -16.56
CA ALA A 118 -26.52 17.69 -17.53
C ALA A 118 -26.44 16.34 -18.24
N ASN A 119 -26.34 16.36 -19.57
CA ASN A 119 -25.96 15.18 -20.34
C ASN A 119 -24.44 15.10 -20.41
N GLU A 120 -23.85 14.48 -19.39
CA GLU A 120 -22.40 14.45 -19.20
C GLU A 120 -21.64 13.77 -20.34
N ASP A 121 -22.24 12.77 -21.00
CA ASP A 121 -21.65 12.08 -22.14
C ASP A 121 -21.59 12.98 -23.37
N MET A 122 -22.69 13.67 -23.70
CA MET A 122 -22.69 14.60 -24.82
C MET A 122 -21.77 15.80 -24.56
N LEU A 123 -21.75 16.32 -23.33
CA LEU A 123 -20.82 17.40 -22.96
C LEU A 123 -19.36 16.95 -23.13
N ALA A 124 -19.01 15.74 -22.69
CA ALA A 124 -17.67 15.20 -22.93
C ALA A 124 -17.37 15.02 -24.44
N ASN A 125 -18.30 14.46 -25.21
CA ASN A 125 -18.14 14.24 -26.65
C ASN A 125 -17.87 15.55 -27.41
N TYR A 126 -18.62 16.61 -27.11
CA TYR A 126 -18.38 17.92 -27.71
C TYR A 126 -17.06 18.55 -27.24
N ALA A 127 -16.82 18.57 -25.92
CA ALA A 127 -15.62 19.17 -25.34
C ALA A 127 -14.32 18.56 -25.87
N TYR A 128 -14.34 17.25 -26.13
CA TYR A 128 -13.18 16.43 -26.40
C TYR A 128 -13.11 15.86 -27.83
N SER A 129 -14.02 16.24 -28.70
CA SER A 129 -13.98 15.86 -30.13
C SER A 129 -12.69 16.35 -30.81
N HIS A 130 -12.15 15.52 -31.71
CA HIS A 130 -10.95 15.81 -32.52
C HIS A 130 -9.68 16.17 -31.71
N LYS A 131 -9.63 15.82 -30.42
CA LYS A 131 -8.48 16.09 -29.54
C LYS A 131 -7.75 14.80 -29.18
N TYR A 132 -6.43 14.81 -29.33
CA TYR A 132 -5.52 13.78 -28.79
C TYR A 132 -6.00 12.35 -29.11
N GLY A 133 -6.25 12.10 -30.40
CA GLY A 133 -6.70 10.81 -30.94
C GLY A 133 -8.22 10.57 -30.92
N ASN A 134 -9.01 11.37 -30.18
CA ASN A 134 -10.46 11.24 -30.22
C ASN A 134 -11.00 11.62 -31.61
N SER A 135 -12.00 10.88 -32.07
CA SER A 135 -12.67 11.12 -33.37
C SER A 135 -13.75 12.22 -33.25
N SER A 136 -14.74 12.22 -34.15
CA SER A 136 -15.87 13.16 -34.11
C SER A 136 -16.79 12.96 -32.90
N VAL A 137 -17.75 13.86 -32.70
CA VAL A 137 -18.72 13.80 -31.60
C VAL A 137 -19.52 12.49 -31.63
N GLU A 138 -19.90 12.03 -32.83
CA GLU A 138 -20.73 10.84 -33.07
C GLU A 138 -20.03 9.55 -32.65
N SER A 139 -18.69 9.54 -32.65
CA SER A 139 -17.91 8.37 -32.21
C SER A 139 -18.10 8.03 -30.73
N GLY A 140 -18.50 9.01 -29.91
CA GLY A 140 -18.56 8.86 -28.46
C GLY A 140 -17.18 8.82 -27.77
N ASP A 141 -16.08 9.05 -28.51
CA ASP A 141 -14.72 8.96 -27.98
C ASP A 141 -14.49 9.92 -26.80
N GLY A 142 -15.09 11.12 -26.84
CA GLY A 142 -14.93 12.10 -25.77
C GLY A 142 -15.41 11.60 -24.41
N SER A 143 -16.60 11.00 -24.33
CA SER A 143 -17.08 10.35 -23.10
C SER A 143 -16.31 9.06 -22.80
N LYS A 144 -16.12 8.22 -23.83
CA LYS A 144 -15.46 6.91 -23.69
C LYS A 144 -14.07 7.03 -23.07
N TYR A 145 -13.30 8.06 -23.44
CA TYR A 145 -11.94 8.29 -22.97
C TYR A 145 -11.77 9.54 -22.08
N ARG A 146 -12.85 10.05 -21.45
CA ARG A 146 -12.74 11.04 -20.37
C ARG A 146 -12.06 10.46 -19.13
N GLY A 147 -11.57 11.31 -18.23
CA GLY A 147 -10.75 10.94 -17.07
C GLY A 147 -11.30 9.78 -16.24
N LYS A 148 -10.48 8.75 -15.99
CA LYS A 148 -10.83 7.57 -15.17
C LYS A 148 -9.68 7.10 -14.29
N GLY A 149 -10.01 6.43 -13.19
CA GLY A 149 -9.06 5.70 -12.38
C GLY A 149 -8.17 6.56 -11.48
N LEU A 150 -7.07 5.95 -11.03
CA LEU A 150 -6.21 6.48 -9.97
C LEU A 150 -5.38 7.71 -10.37
N ILE A 151 -5.21 7.94 -11.69
CA ILE A 151 -4.46 9.08 -12.23
C ILE A 151 -5.29 9.94 -13.19
N GLN A 152 -6.61 9.70 -13.27
CA GLN A 152 -7.51 10.36 -14.23
C GLN A 152 -6.99 10.26 -15.68
N LEU A 153 -6.79 9.03 -16.17
CA LEU A 153 -6.34 8.79 -17.54
C LEU A 153 -7.40 9.30 -18.54
N THR A 154 -6.97 10.18 -19.45
CA THR A 154 -7.82 10.88 -20.42
C THR A 154 -7.21 10.81 -21.82
N TRP A 155 -8.04 10.88 -22.86
CA TRP A 155 -7.71 10.91 -24.30
C TRP A 155 -7.42 9.55 -24.91
N LYS A 156 -8.07 9.22 -26.05
CA LYS A 156 -7.91 7.93 -26.74
C LYS A 156 -6.45 7.59 -27.02
N GLU A 157 -5.67 8.56 -27.50
CA GLU A 157 -4.23 8.36 -27.77
C GLU A 157 -3.46 7.90 -26.52
N ASN A 158 -3.78 8.46 -25.35
CA ASN A 158 -3.14 8.05 -24.10
C ASN A 158 -3.62 6.66 -23.67
N TYR A 159 -4.90 6.35 -23.83
CA TYR A 159 -5.42 5.00 -23.56
C TYR A 159 -4.70 3.97 -24.42
N GLU A 160 -4.50 4.24 -25.72
CA GLU A 160 -3.78 3.34 -26.63
C GLU A 160 -2.31 3.14 -26.21
N LYS A 161 -1.60 4.23 -25.92
CA LYS A 161 -0.18 4.17 -25.48
C LYS A 161 -0.02 3.44 -24.15
N VAL A 162 -0.91 3.70 -23.19
CA VAL A 162 -0.91 3.01 -21.89
C VAL A 162 -1.31 1.55 -22.06
N ASN A 163 -2.27 1.23 -22.92
CA ASN A 163 -2.69 -0.14 -23.18
C ASN A 163 -1.55 -0.99 -23.74
N ASN A 164 -0.70 -0.42 -24.60
CA ASN A 164 0.49 -1.13 -25.10
C ASN A 164 1.46 -1.50 -23.97
N GLU A 165 1.72 -0.59 -23.03
CA GLU A 165 2.55 -0.89 -21.85
C GLU A 165 1.95 -1.99 -20.98
N ILE A 166 0.62 -1.98 -20.83
CA ILE A 166 -0.14 -2.97 -20.05
C ILE A 166 -0.13 -4.33 -20.77
N LYS A 167 -0.41 -4.39 -22.07
CA LYS A 167 -0.47 -5.64 -22.85
C LYS A 167 0.87 -6.39 -22.83
N ASN A 168 1.98 -5.65 -22.84
CA ASN A 168 3.32 -6.22 -22.68
C ASN A 168 3.56 -6.83 -21.29
N PHE A 169 2.76 -6.48 -20.29
CA PHE A 169 2.83 -7.01 -18.92
C PHE A 169 1.77 -8.09 -18.64
N ASP A 170 0.51 -7.79 -18.96
CA ASP A 170 -0.64 -8.64 -18.79
C ASP A 170 -1.54 -8.52 -20.03
N PRO A 171 -1.43 -9.44 -21.00
CA PRO A 171 -2.24 -9.46 -22.22
C PRO A 171 -3.74 -9.57 -21.96
N SER A 172 -4.18 -9.98 -20.76
CA SER A 172 -5.60 -10.13 -20.41
C SER A 172 -6.31 -8.79 -20.15
N VAL A 173 -5.57 -7.70 -19.97
CA VAL A 173 -6.13 -6.38 -19.68
C VAL A 173 -6.22 -5.55 -20.97
N ASP A 174 -7.39 -4.99 -21.26
CA ASP A 174 -7.61 -4.10 -22.40
C ASP A 174 -8.40 -2.85 -21.97
N ILE A 175 -7.69 -1.73 -21.87
CA ILE A 175 -8.31 -0.46 -21.46
C ILE A 175 -8.86 0.35 -22.64
N VAL A 176 -8.57 0.00 -23.90
CA VAL A 176 -9.07 0.71 -25.09
C VAL A 176 -10.45 0.20 -25.48
N SER A 177 -10.60 -1.12 -25.52
CA SER A 177 -11.88 -1.76 -25.84
C SER A 177 -12.82 -1.71 -24.64
N SER A 178 -12.28 -1.82 -23.42
CA SER A 178 -13.07 -1.85 -22.17
C SER A 178 -12.67 -0.77 -21.14
N PRO A 179 -12.69 0.53 -21.48
CA PRO A 179 -12.22 1.61 -20.60
C PRO A 179 -13.04 1.73 -19.31
N LYS A 180 -14.30 1.28 -19.31
CA LYS A 180 -15.16 1.26 -18.11
C LYS A 180 -14.60 0.41 -16.99
N HIS A 181 -13.82 -0.63 -17.28
CA HIS A 181 -13.25 -1.52 -16.26
C HIS A 181 -12.24 -0.80 -15.37
N ILE A 182 -11.63 0.30 -15.81
CA ILE A 182 -10.80 1.17 -14.94
C ILE A 182 -11.59 1.65 -13.71
N LEU A 183 -12.91 1.77 -13.81
CA LEU A 183 -13.77 2.26 -12.75
C LEU A 183 -14.25 1.15 -11.80
N THR A 184 -14.34 -0.09 -12.29
CA THR A 184 -15.00 -1.20 -11.59
C THR A 184 -14.04 -2.32 -11.17
N ASP A 185 -12.89 -2.46 -11.83
CA ASP A 185 -11.89 -3.51 -11.58
C ASP A 185 -10.58 -2.89 -11.09
N LYS A 186 -10.11 -3.32 -9.91
CA LYS A 186 -8.89 -2.80 -9.28
C LYS A 186 -7.64 -3.11 -10.09
N LYS A 187 -7.59 -4.24 -10.81
CA LYS A 187 -6.50 -4.59 -11.71
C LYS A 187 -6.37 -3.55 -12.82
N TYR A 188 -7.48 -3.22 -13.48
CA TYR A 188 -7.52 -2.21 -14.54
C TYR A 188 -7.16 -0.81 -14.02
N ALA A 189 -7.67 -0.44 -12.84
CA ALA A 189 -7.39 0.86 -12.23
C ALA A 189 -5.91 1.03 -11.87
N VAL A 190 -5.28 -0.01 -11.33
CA VAL A 190 -3.87 0.01 -10.95
C VAL A 190 -2.98 -0.02 -12.19
N TYR A 191 -3.22 -0.94 -13.12
CA TYR A 191 -2.37 -1.07 -14.31
C TYR A 191 -2.48 0.12 -15.27
N SER A 192 -3.65 0.77 -15.37
CA SER A 192 -3.77 2.04 -16.12
C SER A 192 -2.89 3.14 -15.55
N ALA A 193 -2.86 3.31 -14.21
CA ALA A 193 -2.01 4.31 -13.58
C ALA A 193 -0.51 3.98 -13.69
N MET A 194 -0.14 2.71 -13.49
CA MET A 194 1.26 2.27 -13.59
C MET A 194 1.77 2.27 -15.04
N GLY A 195 0.92 1.90 -16.00
CA GLY A 195 1.19 1.98 -17.42
C GLY A 195 1.41 3.42 -17.88
N PHE A 196 0.57 4.36 -17.42
CA PHE A 196 0.80 5.79 -17.65
C PHE A 196 2.16 6.24 -17.11
N TRP A 197 2.48 5.83 -15.88
CA TRP A 197 3.74 6.18 -15.24
C TRP A 197 4.97 5.72 -16.04
N LYS A 198 4.93 4.48 -16.54
CA LYS A 198 5.99 3.91 -17.38
C LYS A 198 6.06 4.60 -18.74
N TRP A 199 4.92 4.78 -19.41
CA TRP A 199 4.85 5.43 -20.72
C TRP A 199 5.42 6.86 -20.68
N LYS A 200 5.05 7.65 -19.66
CA LYS A 200 5.56 9.00 -19.44
C LYS A 200 7.00 9.05 -18.91
N LYS A 201 7.64 7.90 -18.69
CA LYS A 201 9.01 7.79 -18.17
C LYS A 201 9.23 8.57 -16.87
N ILE A 202 8.20 8.62 -16.01
CA ILE A 202 8.23 9.47 -14.80
C ILE A 202 9.33 9.03 -13.83
N SER A 203 9.59 7.72 -13.74
CA SER A 203 10.67 7.20 -12.92
C SER A 203 12.07 7.69 -13.32
N ASP A 204 12.26 8.12 -14.57
CA ASP A 204 13.57 8.58 -15.06
C ASP A 204 13.92 9.99 -14.56
N VAL A 205 12.91 10.81 -14.21
CA VAL A 205 13.14 12.15 -13.65
C VAL A 205 13.38 12.13 -12.15
N ILE A 206 12.83 11.14 -11.42
CA ILE A 206 12.97 11.03 -9.95
C ILE A 206 14.40 10.68 -9.54
N LYS A 207 15.03 9.73 -10.24
CA LYS A 207 16.39 9.23 -9.92
C LYS A 207 16.55 8.91 -8.42
N LYS A 208 17.41 9.65 -7.70
CA LYS A 208 17.62 9.57 -6.24
C LYS A 208 17.22 10.87 -5.52
N ASP A 209 16.53 11.78 -6.20
CA ASP A 209 16.18 13.10 -5.68
C ASP A 209 15.01 12.98 -4.68
N LYS A 210 15.30 13.22 -3.40
CA LYS A 210 14.30 13.18 -2.32
C LYS A 210 13.65 14.55 -2.07
N SER A 211 14.05 15.58 -2.81
CA SER A 211 13.62 16.94 -2.55
C SER A 211 12.14 17.13 -2.89
N PRO A 212 11.40 18.00 -2.19
CA PRO A 212 10.01 18.32 -2.54
C PRO A 212 9.86 18.96 -3.94
N GLU A 213 10.92 19.55 -4.48
CA GLU A 213 10.93 20.22 -5.79
C GLU A 213 10.82 19.23 -6.94
N ILE A 214 11.32 18.00 -6.79
CA ILE A 214 11.16 16.96 -7.83
C ILE A 214 9.68 16.60 -8.04
N VAL A 215 8.82 16.82 -7.04
CA VAL A 215 7.38 16.63 -7.14
C VAL A 215 6.77 17.55 -8.21
N ASP A 216 7.30 18.76 -8.42
CA ASP A 216 6.81 19.64 -9.48
C ASP A 216 7.10 19.07 -10.87
N LYS A 217 8.30 18.49 -11.07
CA LYS A 217 8.67 17.84 -12.34
C LYS A 217 7.79 16.62 -12.60
N VAL A 218 7.55 15.80 -11.57
CA VAL A 218 6.63 14.66 -11.65
C VAL A 218 5.22 15.14 -11.98
N THR A 219 4.74 16.19 -11.30
CA THR A 219 3.41 16.76 -11.51
C THR A 219 3.26 17.30 -12.93
N TYR A 220 4.28 17.98 -13.46
CA TYR A 220 4.28 18.48 -14.83
C TYR A 220 4.10 17.38 -15.89
N LEU A 221 4.68 16.20 -15.67
CA LEU A 221 4.52 15.06 -16.59
C LEU A 221 3.13 14.41 -16.52
N ILE A 222 2.45 14.55 -15.39
CA ILE A 222 1.09 14.02 -15.16
C ILE A 222 0.05 15.02 -15.65
N ASN A 223 0.17 16.26 -15.20
CA ASN A 223 -0.70 17.37 -15.55
C ASN A 223 0.11 18.68 -15.59
N LYS A 224 0.51 19.09 -16.79
CA LYS A 224 1.24 20.34 -17.03
C LYS A 224 0.50 21.57 -16.50
N ASP A 225 -0.82 21.58 -16.67
CA ASP A 225 -1.69 22.72 -16.38
C ASP A 225 -2.35 22.60 -14.98
N ASP A 226 -1.77 21.78 -14.10
CA ASP A 226 -2.31 21.60 -12.75
C ASP A 226 -2.31 22.91 -11.96
N ASP A 227 -3.36 23.13 -11.19
CA ASP A 227 -3.54 24.37 -10.43
C ASP A 227 -2.60 24.42 -9.21
N ALA A 228 -2.41 25.62 -8.66
CA ALA A 228 -1.47 25.84 -7.55
C ALA A 228 -1.85 25.06 -6.27
N GLU A 229 -3.15 24.91 -5.99
CA GLU A 229 -3.64 24.18 -4.83
C GLU A 229 -3.38 22.67 -4.99
N SER A 230 -3.63 22.15 -6.19
CA SER A 230 -3.35 20.76 -6.56
C SER A 230 -1.87 20.43 -6.50
N LYS A 231 -0.99 21.29 -7.04
CA LYS A 231 0.48 21.19 -6.90
C LYS A 231 0.91 21.18 -5.43
N LYS A 232 0.41 22.11 -4.62
CA LYS A 232 0.68 22.17 -3.18
C LYS A 232 0.25 20.89 -2.46
N LYS A 233 -0.92 20.35 -2.83
CA LYS A 233 -1.44 19.12 -2.22
C LYS A 233 -0.61 17.90 -2.58
N ARG A 234 -0.14 17.75 -3.83
CA ARG A 234 0.76 16.66 -4.24
C ARG A 234 2.09 16.69 -3.46
N LYS A 235 2.68 17.89 -3.30
CA LYS A 235 3.87 18.09 -2.44
C LYS A 235 3.62 17.67 -1.00
N SER A 236 2.50 18.13 -0.43
CA SER A 236 2.12 17.78 0.93
C SER A 236 1.89 16.27 1.10
N ASN A 237 1.22 15.62 0.14
CA ASN A 237 1.03 14.17 0.15
C ASN A 237 2.38 13.44 0.13
N PHE A 238 3.33 13.91 -0.70
CA PHE A 238 4.68 13.36 -0.75
C PHE A 238 5.36 13.47 0.61
N GLN A 239 5.57 14.69 1.10
CA GLN A 239 6.33 14.97 2.31
C GLN A 239 5.70 14.36 3.58
N ASN A 240 4.39 14.52 3.74
CA ASN A 240 3.74 14.26 5.03
C ASN A 240 3.17 12.85 5.15
N ILE A 241 2.91 12.17 4.02
CA ILE A 241 2.22 10.88 4.01
C ILE A 241 3.12 9.83 3.40
N THR A 242 3.41 9.93 2.11
CA THR A 242 3.99 8.79 1.38
C THR A 242 5.47 8.61 1.65
N SER A 243 6.25 9.69 1.82
CA SER A 243 7.67 9.59 2.18
C SER A 243 7.87 8.85 3.51
N LYS A 244 6.98 9.09 4.48
CA LYS A 244 6.96 8.38 5.78
C LYS A 244 6.48 6.94 5.63
N ALA A 245 5.38 6.74 4.92
CA ALA A 245 4.80 5.41 4.70
C ALA A 245 5.77 4.44 4.01
N PHE A 246 6.55 4.96 3.04
CA PHE A 246 7.54 4.18 2.31
C PHE A 246 8.96 4.29 2.89
N ARG A 247 9.16 5.02 4.01
CA ARG A 247 10.46 5.15 4.70
C ARG A 247 11.60 5.53 3.74
N ILE A 248 11.40 6.58 2.94
CA ILE A 248 12.34 6.92 1.85
C ILE A 248 13.76 7.26 2.33
N ASP A 249 13.90 7.71 3.57
CA ASP A 249 15.20 8.02 4.17
C ASP A 249 16.00 6.77 4.52
N GLU A 250 15.29 5.67 4.76
CA GLU A 250 15.87 4.38 5.11
C GLU A 250 16.09 3.50 3.85
N CYS A 251 15.65 3.99 2.70
CA CYS A 251 15.63 3.25 1.45
C CYS A 251 16.61 3.86 0.45
N GLU A 252 17.89 3.49 0.55
CA GLU A 252 18.87 3.90 -0.44
C GLU A 252 18.82 3.04 -1.71
N PRO A 253 18.78 3.65 -2.92
CA PRO A 253 18.88 2.93 -4.19
C PRO A 253 20.33 2.45 -4.35
N GLY A 254 20.55 1.21 -3.95
CA GLY A 254 21.87 0.59 -3.79
C GLY A 254 21.88 -0.46 -2.69
N ILE A 255 20.93 -0.42 -1.76
CA ILE A 255 20.64 -1.58 -0.92
C ILE A 255 19.79 -2.50 -1.78
N VAL A 256 20.42 -3.62 -2.15
CA VAL A 256 19.84 -4.91 -2.57
C VAL A 256 18.53 -5.16 -1.81
N GLN A 257 17.70 -6.14 -2.23
CA GLN A 257 16.80 -6.82 -1.27
C GLN A 257 17.40 -6.78 0.13
N PRO A 258 16.63 -6.37 1.17
CA PRO A 258 17.17 -5.92 2.46
C PRO A 258 18.43 -6.69 2.68
N LYS A 259 19.59 -5.99 2.54
CA LYS A 259 20.93 -6.61 2.44
C LYS A 259 20.78 -7.90 3.20
N LYS A 260 20.88 -9.10 2.55
CA LYS A 260 21.21 -10.33 3.28
C LYS A 260 22.16 -9.80 4.32
N THR A 261 21.75 -9.76 5.59
CA THR A 261 22.56 -9.08 6.59
C THR A 261 23.82 -9.90 6.50
N GLU A 262 24.83 -9.39 5.79
CA GLU A 262 26.15 -9.99 5.69
C GLU A 262 26.44 -10.21 7.15
N PRO A 263 26.45 -11.47 7.62
CA PRO A 263 26.36 -11.77 9.03
C PRO A 263 27.37 -10.87 9.73
N SER A 264 26.89 -9.89 10.50
CA SER A 264 27.79 -8.93 11.15
C SER A 264 28.33 -9.64 12.40
N GLY A 265 29.21 -10.59 12.13
CA GLY A 265 29.54 -11.67 13.04
C GLY A 265 28.61 -12.87 12.86
N LYS A 266 28.63 -13.76 13.84
CA LYS A 266 28.07 -15.10 13.71
C LYS A 266 26.54 -15.17 13.89
N TRP A 267 25.86 -14.04 14.12
CA TRP A 267 24.41 -13.97 14.34
C TRP A 267 23.66 -13.46 13.10
N HIS A 268 22.51 -14.07 12.83
CA HIS A 268 21.48 -13.56 11.93
C HIS A 268 20.14 -13.43 12.67
N ASN A 269 19.34 -12.44 12.34
CA ASN A 269 18.00 -12.34 12.92
C ASN A 269 17.08 -13.47 12.42
N PRO A 270 16.13 -13.95 13.24
CA PRO A 270 15.24 -15.05 12.84
C PRO A 270 14.33 -14.70 11.66
N VAL A 271 14.07 -13.40 11.43
CA VAL A 271 13.41 -12.81 10.26
C VAL A 271 14.11 -11.49 9.92
N ASP A 272 13.95 -11.00 8.70
CA ASP A 272 14.51 -9.71 8.30
C ASP A 272 13.77 -8.54 8.99
N ASN A 273 14.53 -7.62 9.60
CA ASN A 273 13.99 -6.46 10.36
C ASN A 273 12.96 -6.89 11.43
N PRO A 274 13.38 -7.69 12.43
CA PRO A 274 12.49 -8.26 13.43
C PRO A 274 11.83 -7.16 14.27
N ARG A 275 10.53 -7.32 14.53
CA ARG A 275 9.74 -6.43 15.38
C ARG A 275 8.80 -7.27 16.22
N ARG A 276 8.60 -6.94 17.49
CA ARG A 276 7.57 -7.61 18.30
C ARG A 276 6.17 -7.30 17.76
N THR A 277 5.24 -8.22 17.91
CA THR A 277 3.84 -8.01 17.57
C THR A 277 3.22 -6.83 18.34
N LYS A 278 2.35 -6.07 17.67
CA LYS A 278 1.60 -4.95 18.27
C LYS A 278 0.25 -5.38 18.87
N TYR A 279 -0.36 -6.40 18.27
CA TYR A 279 -1.70 -6.86 18.60
C TYR A 279 -1.65 -8.22 19.31
N ASN A 280 -2.60 -8.48 20.21
CA ASN A 280 -2.76 -9.81 20.80
C ASN A 280 -3.65 -10.72 19.94
N SER A 281 -3.88 -11.96 20.39
CA SER A 281 -4.74 -12.95 19.73
C SER A 281 -6.22 -12.57 19.63
N SER A 282 -6.65 -11.46 20.24
CA SER A 282 -8.01 -10.91 20.09
C SER A 282 -8.03 -9.66 19.21
N GLY A 283 -6.90 -9.26 18.61
CA GLY A 283 -6.79 -8.07 17.76
C GLY A 283 -6.69 -6.75 18.53
N ASN A 284 -6.52 -6.80 19.85
CA ASN A 284 -6.36 -5.60 20.68
C ASN A 284 -4.90 -5.13 20.68
N ILE A 285 -4.67 -3.81 20.69
CA ILE A 285 -3.33 -3.23 20.85
C ILE A 285 -2.80 -3.57 22.24
N LYS A 286 -1.94 -4.59 22.32
CA LYS A 286 -1.33 -5.09 23.56
C LYS A 286 0.07 -5.64 23.25
N PRO A 287 1.06 -4.78 22.95
CA PRO A 287 2.38 -5.22 22.52
C PRO A 287 3.13 -6.06 23.57
N VAL A 288 2.82 -5.87 24.86
CA VAL A 288 3.39 -6.67 25.96
C VAL A 288 3.06 -8.16 25.83
N ASN A 289 1.91 -8.53 25.24
CA ASN A 289 1.47 -9.92 25.12
C ASN A 289 2.38 -10.79 24.24
N GLY A 290 3.19 -10.16 23.38
CA GLY A 290 4.18 -10.83 22.53
C GLY A 290 5.57 -10.91 23.15
N ALA A 291 5.80 -10.31 24.33
CA ALA A 291 7.08 -10.36 25.03
C ALA A 291 7.20 -11.66 25.84
N TYR A 292 8.42 -12.00 26.29
CA TYR A 292 8.65 -13.14 27.16
C TYR A 292 8.28 -12.81 28.61
N GLY A 293 7.63 -13.74 29.32
CA GLY A 293 7.27 -13.58 30.74
C GLY A 293 5.78 -13.73 31.03
N ASP A 294 5.34 -13.33 32.23
CA ASP A 294 3.92 -13.35 32.62
C ASP A 294 3.18 -12.15 32.03
N VAL A 295 2.99 -12.18 30.72
CA VAL A 295 2.48 -11.03 29.95
C VAL A 295 1.08 -11.25 29.35
N ARG A 296 0.49 -12.43 29.53
CA ARG A 296 -0.85 -12.77 28.99
C ARG A 296 -1.89 -12.86 30.11
N ASN A 297 -3.17 -12.78 29.75
CA ASN A 297 -4.33 -12.87 30.65
C ASN A 297 -4.21 -12.03 31.93
N GLY A 298 -3.87 -10.74 31.79
CA GLY A 298 -3.74 -9.85 32.96
C GLY A 298 -2.54 -10.19 33.84
N TYR A 299 -1.43 -10.64 33.24
CA TYR A 299 -0.18 -10.99 33.90
C TYR A 299 -0.23 -12.26 34.76
N THR A 300 -1.16 -13.17 34.44
CA THR A 300 -1.30 -14.46 35.13
C THR A 300 -0.89 -15.65 34.25
N LYS A 301 -0.70 -15.43 32.95
CA LYS A 301 -0.32 -16.46 32.00
C LYS A 301 1.05 -16.16 31.40
N TYR A 302 1.96 -17.10 31.62
CA TYR A 302 3.30 -17.12 31.07
C TYR A 302 3.30 -17.29 29.55
N HIS A 303 4.18 -16.53 28.89
CA HIS A 303 4.52 -16.63 27.49
C HIS A 303 6.01 -17.02 27.36
N SER A 304 6.28 -18.16 26.74
CA SER A 304 7.58 -18.84 26.74
C SER A 304 8.59 -18.34 25.71
N GLY A 305 8.21 -17.38 24.88
CA GLY A 305 9.04 -16.89 23.79
C GLY A 305 8.78 -15.44 23.44
N LEU A 306 9.25 -15.04 22.27
CA LEU A 306 9.05 -13.72 21.68
C LEU A 306 8.25 -13.87 20.39
N ASP A 307 7.15 -13.14 20.30
CA ASP A 307 6.30 -13.10 19.10
C ASP A 307 6.80 -12.00 18.17
N LEU A 308 7.47 -12.40 17.10
CA LEU A 308 7.99 -11.51 16.06
C LEU A 308 6.96 -11.37 14.94
N PHE A 309 6.61 -10.14 14.60
CA PHE A 309 5.72 -9.84 13.49
C PHE A 309 6.25 -10.48 12.20
N ALA A 310 5.45 -11.39 11.65
CA ALA A 310 5.77 -12.13 10.44
C ALA A 310 4.45 -12.39 9.69
N LEU A 311 4.41 -11.99 8.42
CA LEU A 311 3.25 -12.22 7.56
C LEU A 311 3.11 -13.71 7.23
N PRO A 312 1.92 -14.31 7.39
CA PRO A 312 1.75 -15.74 7.20
C PRO A 312 1.64 -16.09 5.71
N PHE A 313 1.86 -17.36 5.38
CA PHE A 313 1.52 -17.92 4.08
C PHE A 313 0.07 -17.58 3.68
N THR A 314 -0.07 -17.07 2.46
CA THR A 314 -1.36 -16.83 1.80
C THR A 314 -1.33 -17.56 0.47
N LYS A 315 -2.20 -18.55 0.31
CA LYS A 315 -2.23 -19.41 -0.88
C LYS A 315 -2.33 -18.56 -2.14
N ASP A 316 -1.44 -18.83 -3.10
CA ASP A 316 -1.37 -18.15 -4.40
C ASP A 316 -0.99 -16.66 -4.35
N GLU A 317 -0.63 -16.12 -3.18
CA GLU A 317 -0.27 -14.70 -2.99
C GLU A 317 1.09 -14.49 -2.33
N PHE A 318 1.41 -15.24 -1.28
CA PHE A 318 2.63 -15.03 -0.49
C PHE A 318 3.09 -16.32 0.22
N GLU A 319 4.36 -16.69 0.07
CA GLU A 319 4.93 -17.91 0.66
C GLU A 319 5.04 -17.85 2.20
N GLY A 320 4.86 -16.66 2.78
CA GLY A 320 5.14 -16.35 4.18
C GLY A 320 6.45 -15.58 4.33
N THR A 321 6.70 -15.00 5.51
CA THR A 321 7.96 -14.31 5.80
C THR A 321 9.08 -15.35 5.88
N PRO A 322 10.20 -15.19 5.17
CA PRO A 322 11.36 -16.06 5.30
C PRO A 322 11.87 -16.12 6.75
N VAL A 323 12.17 -17.32 7.23
CA VAL A 323 12.70 -17.58 8.58
C VAL A 323 14.09 -18.20 8.46
N TYR A 324 15.04 -17.67 9.22
CA TYR A 324 16.46 -18.02 9.13
C TYR A 324 17.01 -18.61 10.44
N ALA A 325 18.00 -19.49 10.32
CA ALA A 325 18.79 -19.93 11.47
C ALA A 325 19.56 -18.73 12.04
N CYS A 326 19.47 -18.50 13.36
CA CYS A 326 20.14 -17.33 13.94
C CYS A 326 21.64 -17.55 14.13
N LEU A 327 22.07 -18.79 14.34
CA LEU A 327 23.45 -19.20 14.58
C LEU A 327 23.75 -20.49 13.83
N ASP A 328 25.03 -20.79 13.69
CA ASP A 328 25.50 -22.10 13.26
C ASP A 328 25.04 -23.17 14.25
N GLY A 329 24.58 -24.30 13.73
CA GLY A 329 24.04 -25.36 14.56
C GLY A 329 23.53 -26.56 13.78
N TYR A 330 22.89 -27.47 14.51
CA TYR A 330 22.34 -28.71 13.96
C TYR A 330 20.83 -28.72 14.14
N VAL A 331 20.10 -28.98 13.07
CA VAL A 331 18.65 -29.22 13.11
C VAL A 331 18.43 -30.56 13.80
N VAL A 332 18.02 -30.51 15.07
CA VAL A 332 17.79 -31.69 15.92
C VAL A 332 16.35 -32.16 15.88
N GLU A 333 15.41 -31.31 15.45
CA GLU A 333 14.00 -31.66 15.28
C GLU A 333 13.33 -30.76 14.24
N SER A 334 12.48 -31.34 13.39
CA SER A 334 11.65 -30.62 12.41
C SER A 334 10.28 -31.28 12.32
N THR A 335 9.29 -30.74 13.03
CA THR A 335 8.00 -31.39 13.30
C THR A 335 6.88 -30.84 12.40
N PRO A 336 6.11 -31.70 11.68
CA PRO A 336 5.05 -31.30 10.74
C PRO A 336 3.72 -30.82 11.32
N GLY A 337 3.45 -30.97 12.62
CA GLY A 337 2.17 -30.49 13.15
C GLY A 337 1.88 -30.96 14.56
N ASN A 338 2.00 -30.02 15.51
CA ASN A 338 1.47 -30.14 16.87
C ASN A 338 0.58 -28.92 17.19
N SER A 339 0.20 -28.74 18.45
CA SER A 339 -0.60 -27.57 18.88
C SER A 339 0.10 -26.23 18.59
N ALA A 340 1.43 -26.18 18.62
CA ALA A 340 2.26 -25.03 18.25
C ALA A 340 2.55 -24.92 16.74
N GLY A 341 2.05 -25.86 15.95
CA GLY A 341 2.19 -25.88 14.49
C GLY A 341 3.41 -26.63 14.01
N GLN A 342 3.89 -26.23 12.85
CA GLN A 342 5.15 -26.70 12.29
C GLN A 342 6.31 -26.04 13.03
N THR A 343 7.24 -26.84 13.53
CA THR A 343 8.35 -26.34 14.35
C THR A 343 9.71 -26.82 13.86
N ILE A 344 10.74 -26.01 14.05
CA ILE A 344 12.16 -26.41 13.86
C ILE A 344 12.90 -26.13 15.17
N ARG A 345 13.73 -27.09 15.60
CA ARG A 345 14.66 -26.91 16.72
C ARG A 345 16.09 -27.05 16.24
N ILE A 346 16.91 -26.05 16.55
CA ILE A 346 18.33 -26.03 16.22
C ILE A 346 19.13 -26.00 17.52
N LYS A 347 19.99 -27.00 17.74
CA LYS A 347 21.03 -26.96 18.77
C LYS A 347 22.17 -26.11 18.25
N ILE A 348 22.50 -25.01 18.93
CA ILE A 348 23.59 -24.13 18.47
C ILE A 348 24.95 -24.83 18.68
N GLU A 349 25.87 -24.63 17.74
CA GLU A 349 27.19 -25.28 17.77
C GLU A 349 28.10 -24.64 18.82
N ASN A 350 28.00 -23.32 19.04
CA ASN A 350 28.86 -22.58 19.94
C ASN A 350 28.09 -21.51 20.74
N VAL A 351 27.91 -21.76 22.04
CA VAL A 351 27.16 -20.86 22.93
C VAL A 351 27.87 -19.52 23.15
N LYS A 352 29.20 -19.48 23.03
CA LYS A 352 29.97 -18.24 23.14
C LYS A 352 29.48 -17.19 22.14
N ASP A 353 29.07 -17.62 20.95
CA ASP A 353 28.61 -16.73 19.88
C ASP A 353 27.26 -16.08 20.22
N LEU A 354 26.39 -16.80 20.93
CA LEU A 354 25.16 -16.27 21.50
C LEU A 354 25.44 -15.26 22.63
N LEU A 355 26.40 -15.56 23.51
CA LEU A 355 26.79 -14.67 24.61
C LEU A 355 27.49 -13.40 24.12
N GLU A 356 28.25 -13.48 23.03
CA GLU A 356 28.82 -12.31 22.36
C GLU A 356 27.73 -11.44 21.73
N GLN A 357 26.68 -12.05 21.20
CA GLN A 357 25.53 -11.33 20.68
C GLN A 357 24.78 -10.58 21.79
N GLU A 358 24.55 -11.20 22.95
CA GLU A 358 23.92 -10.54 24.10
C GLU A 358 24.63 -9.24 24.51
N LYS A 359 25.97 -9.26 24.50
CA LYS A 359 26.79 -8.08 24.84
C LYS A 359 26.58 -6.92 23.86
N LYS A 360 26.26 -7.20 22.58
CA LYS A 360 26.02 -6.18 21.55
C LYS A 360 24.64 -5.55 21.66
N ILE A 361 23.64 -6.29 22.13
CA ILE A 361 22.24 -5.82 22.18
C ILE A 361 22.00 -4.84 23.33
N HIS A 362 22.83 -4.86 24.39
CA HIS A 362 22.65 -4.02 25.58
C HIS A 362 21.21 -4.07 26.12
N TYR A 363 20.66 -5.28 26.19
CA TYR A 363 19.25 -5.52 26.49
C TYR A 363 18.79 -4.89 27.81
N GLN A 364 17.60 -4.29 27.76
CA GLN A 364 16.84 -3.81 28.92
C GLN A 364 15.39 -4.25 28.76
N LEU A 365 14.70 -4.48 29.88
CA LEU A 365 13.26 -4.74 29.86
C LEU A 365 12.54 -3.51 29.32
N GLU A 366 11.69 -3.70 28.31
CA GLU A 366 10.90 -2.62 27.73
C GLU A 366 9.67 -2.33 28.60
N PHE A 367 9.06 -3.38 29.16
CA PHE A 367 7.88 -3.26 30.01
C PHE A 367 8.21 -3.46 31.48
N THR A 368 7.74 -2.53 32.31
CA THR A 368 7.93 -2.57 33.76
C THR A 368 7.08 -3.64 34.46
N LYS A 369 6.11 -4.25 33.77
CA LYS A 369 5.24 -5.29 34.32
C LYS A 369 5.13 -6.50 33.38
N GLY A 370 5.38 -7.68 33.95
CA GLY A 370 5.18 -8.98 33.29
C GLY A 370 6.33 -9.44 32.41
N GLU A 371 7.01 -8.54 31.70
CA GLU A 371 8.21 -8.91 30.92
C GLU A 371 9.34 -9.37 31.85
N GLU A 372 10.04 -10.43 31.46
CA GLU A 372 11.10 -11.03 32.25
C GLU A 372 12.36 -11.26 31.42
N LYS A 373 13.52 -11.32 32.09
CA LYS A 373 14.81 -11.64 31.46
C LYS A 373 14.97 -13.16 31.18
N GLY A 374 14.35 -14.00 32.02
CA GLY A 374 14.58 -15.45 32.03
C GLY A 374 15.96 -15.85 32.60
N ILE A 375 16.36 -17.11 32.40
CA ILE A 375 17.63 -17.62 32.95
C ILE A 375 18.84 -17.02 32.25
N ASP A 376 19.95 -16.89 32.97
CA ASP A 376 21.24 -16.62 32.34
C ASP A 376 21.81 -17.89 31.71
N ILE A 377 22.26 -17.76 30.46
CA ILE A 377 22.91 -18.84 29.71
C ILE A 377 24.39 -18.87 30.08
N LYS A 378 24.93 -20.06 30.31
CA LYS A 378 26.36 -20.30 30.52
C LYS A 378 26.96 -20.89 29.26
N GLU A 379 28.24 -20.62 29.00
CA GLU A 379 28.96 -21.16 27.84
C GLU A 379 28.98 -22.71 27.82
N THR A 380 28.86 -23.35 28.98
CA THR A 380 28.79 -24.81 29.13
C THR A 380 27.41 -25.42 28.90
N ASP A 381 26.37 -24.61 28.70
CA ASP A 381 25.01 -25.12 28.51
C ASP A 381 24.84 -25.69 27.10
N ASP A 382 23.91 -26.62 26.94
CA ASP A 382 23.35 -26.91 25.61
C ASP A 382 22.25 -25.90 25.33
N VAL A 383 22.29 -25.19 24.20
CA VAL A 383 21.27 -24.18 23.86
C VAL A 383 20.55 -24.50 22.56
N TYR A 384 19.23 -24.33 22.58
CA TYR A 384 18.33 -24.65 21.48
C TYR A 384 17.50 -23.43 21.09
N LEU A 385 17.49 -23.11 19.80
CA LEU A 385 16.58 -22.14 19.18
C LEU A 385 15.37 -22.89 18.63
N ILE A 386 14.17 -22.47 19.03
CA ILE A 386 12.91 -23.15 18.71
C ILE A 386 12.00 -22.20 17.95
N TYR A 387 11.75 -22.53 16.68
CA TYR A 387 10.94 -21.75 15.76
C TYR A 387 9.58 -22.42 15.62
N MET A 388 8.49 -21.68 15.80
CA MET A 388 7.12 -22.23 15.76
C MET A 388 6.20 -21.45 14.80
N HIS A 389 4.99 -21.98 14.60
CA HIS A 389 3.97 -21.43 13.70
C HIS A 389 4.40 -21.37 12.23
N LEU A 390 5.32 -22.23 11.77
CA LEU A 390 5.80 -22.20 10.40
C LEU A 390 4.71 -22.66 9.41
N SER A 391 4.65 -22.07 8.21
CA SER A 391 3.83 -22.61 7.10
C SER A 391 4.54 -23.74 6.38
N LYS A 392 5.87 -23.67 6.36
CA LYS A 392 6.75 -24.58 5.62
C LYS A 392 8.10 -24.65 6.32
N ARG A 393 8.62 -25.87 6.47
CA ARG A 393 10.00 -26.15 6.89
C ARG A 393 10.78 -26.54 5.65
N VAL A 394 11.87 -25.85 5.35
CA VAL A 394 12.73 -26.15 4.20
C VAL A 394 13.95 -26.99 4.56
N VAL A 395 14.24 -27.12 5.86
CA VAL A 395 15.25 -28.03 6.41
C VAL A 395 14.60 -29.07 7.30
N GLN A 396 15.08 -30.31 7.25
CA GLN A 396 14.55 -31.43 8.05
C GLN A 396 15.56 -31.98 9.07
N SER A 397 16.85 -31.96 8.73
CA SER A 397 17.96 -32.39 9.58
C SER A 397 19.26 -31.80 9.03
N GLY A 398 20.36 -31.97 9.77
CA GLY A 398 21.70 -31.60 9.32
C GLY A 398 22.20 -30.25 9.84
N LYS A 399 23.41 -29.89 9.43
CA LYS A 399 24.08 -28.64 9.82
C LYS A 399 23.49 -27.46 9.05
N VAL A 400 23.27 -26.36 9.75
CA VAL A 400 22.87 -25.06 9.19
C VAL A 400 23.83 -23.99 9.68
N THR A 401 24.08 -22.99 8.85
CA THR A 401 24.84 -21.79 9.26
C THR A 401 23.89 -20.63 9.55
N ALA A 402 24.35 -19.64 10.31
CA ALA A 402 23.63 -18.38 10.51
C ALA A 402 23.18 -17.78 9.16
N GLY A 403 21.91 -17.37 9.08
CA GLY A 403 21.31 -16.83 7.84
C GLY A 403 20.85 -17.89 6.84
N THR A 404 21.03 -19.19 7.13
CA THR A 404 20.43 -20.27 6.33
C THR A 404 18.91 -20.16 6.39
N LEU A 405 18.23 -20.16 5.23
CA LEU A 405 16.77 -20.24 5.18
C LEU A 405 16.31 -21.60 5.73
N ILE A 406 15.51 -21.57 6.80
CA ILE A 406 15.02 -22.79 7.47
C ILE A 406 13.52 -23.02 7.30
N GLY A 407 12.75 -21.96 7.02
CA GLY A 407 11.34 -22.08 6.75
C GLY A 407 10.67 -20.78 6.34
N TYR A 408 9.35 -20.81 6.32
CA TYR A 408 8.49 -19.64 6.11
C TYR A 408 7.48 -19.56 7.25
N SER A 409 7.14 -18.33 7.67
CA SER A 409 6.16 -18.11 8.73
C SER A 409 4.74 -18.45 8.27
N GLY A 410 3.93 -18.92 9.20
CA GLY A 410 2.53 -19.28 8.97
C GLY A 410 1.68 -19.03 10.21
N VAL A 411 0.53 -19.70 10.24
CA VAL A 411 -0.41 -19.74 11.37
C VAL A 411 -0.74 -21.19 11.72
N SER A 412 0.21 -22.10 11.53
CA SER A 412 -0.02 -23.53 11.76
C SER A 412 -0.14 -23.85 13.24
N GLY A 413 -0.90 -24.91 13.55
CA GLY A 413 -1.19 -25.32 14.91
C GLY A 413 -2.42 -24.61 15.49
N SER A 414 -3.16 -25.30 16.36
CA SER A 414 -4.43 -24.81 16.90
C SER A 414 -4.30 -23.51 17.70
N ILE A 415 -3.11 -23.18 18.21
CA ILE A 415 -2.89 -21.96 19.01
C ILE A 415 -2.61 -20.72 18.17
N ALA A 416 -2.26 -20.89 16.88
CA ALA A 416 -1.98 -19.79 15.95
C ALA A 416 -2.99 -19.68 14.81
N SER A 417 -3.79 -20.71 14.56
CA SER A 417 -4.86 -20.67 13.55
C SER A 417 -5.89 -19.58 13.85
N ASN A 418 -6.27 -18.79 12.84
CA ASN A 418 -7.33 -17.77 12.89
C ASN A 418 -7.14 -16.65 13.94
N ILE A 419 -5.91 -16.41 14.40
CA ILE A 419 -5.65 -15.28 15.28
C ILE A 419 -5.28 -14.01 14.47
N PRO A 420 -5.84 -12.83 14.78
CA PRO A 420 -5.55 -11.55 14.14
C PRO A 420 -4.20 -10.94 14.58
N SER A 421 -3.19 -11.78 14.80
CA SER A 421 -1.81 -11.38 15.12
C SER A 421 -0.86 -12.46 14.59
N PRO A 422 -0.62 -12.55 13.28
CA PRO A 422 0.31 -13.53 12.73
C PRO A 422 1.75 -13.18 13.12
N HIS A 423 2.52 -14.19 13.48
CA HIS A 423 3.88 -14.03 14.00
C HIS A 423 4.71 -15.30 13.84
N LEU A 424 6.03 -15.12 13.89
CA LEU A 424 6.97 -16.16 14.24
C LEU A 424 7.10 -16.17 15.77
N HIS A 425 6.84 -17.31 16.40
CA HIS A 425 7.14 -17.50 17.81
C HIS A 425 8.53 -18.13 17.95
N LEU A 426 9.44 -17.43 18.63
CA LEU A 426 10.80 -17.87 18.89
C LEU A 426 10.99 -18.16 20.38
N GLU A 427 11.51 -19.34 20.73
CA GLU A 427 12.01 -19.62 22.09
C GLU A 427 13.52 -19.89 22.07
N ILE A 428 14.19 -19.58 23.18
CA ILE A 428 15.58 -19.98 23.46
C ILE A 428 15.59 -20.76 24.78
N ALA A 429 16.09 -22.00 24.74
CA ALA A 429 16.06 -22.90 25.89
C ALA A 429 17.37 -23.67 26.09
N THR A 430 17.65 -24.07 27.33
CA THR A 430 18.84 -24.88 27.69
C THR A 430 18.59 -26.40 27.66
N VAL A 431 17.47 -26.83 27.08
CA VAL A 431 17.10 -28.24 26.88
C VAL A 431 16.34 -28.38 25.56
N GLN A 432 16.50 -29.51 24.86
CA GLN A 432 15.87 -29.73 23.55
C GLN A 432 14.34 -29.69 23.62
N ASN A 433 13.74 -30.27 24.65
CA ASN A 433 12.30 -30.22 24.88
C ASN A 433 12.01 -29.47 26.19
N ALA A 434 11.72 -28.18 26.07
CA ALA A 434 11.37 -27.34 27.20
C ALA A 434 9.87 -27.36 27.54
N PHE A 435 9.06 -28.20 26.89
CA PHE A 435 7.63 -28.29 27.21
C PHE A 435 7.42 -28.64 28.69
N GLY A 436 6.53 -27.91 29.38
CA GLY A 436 6.26 -28.10 30.81
C GLY A 436 7.30 -27.51 31.79
N THR A 437 8.48 -27.08 31.33
CA THR A 437 9.52 -26.53 32.23
C THR A 437 9.31 -25.06 32.62
N LYS A 438 8.29 -24.40 32.03
CA LYS A 438 7.99 -22.98 32.22
C LYS A 438 9.27 -22.12 32.07
N LYS A 439 9.58 -21.31 33.09
CA LYS A 439 10.69 -20.35 33.14
C LYS A 439 12.05 -20.98 33.43
N ALA A 440 12.08 -22.20 33.98
CA ALA A 440 13.29 -22.77 34.59
C ALA A 440 14.42 -23.10 33.59
N LYS A 441 14.09 -23.21 32.31
CA LYS A 441 15.02 -23.61 31.23
C LYS A 441 15.00 -22.67 30.03
N ARG A 442 14.42 -21.47 30.18
CA ARG A 442 14.21 -20.53 29.07
C ARG A 442 14.71 -19.14 29.40
N THR A 443 15.10 -18.45 28.35
CA THR A 443 15.53 -17.06 28.42
C THR A 443 14.76 -16.21 27.42
N ASN A 444 14.68 -14.91 27.67
CA ASN A 444 14.01 -13.97 26.77
C ASN A 444 14.80 -13.84 25.45
N PRO A 445 14.23 -14.22 24.29
CA PRO A 445 14.92 -14.09 23.01
C PRO A 445 15.31 -12.65 22.65
N ALA A 446 14.63 -11.63 23.19
CA ALA A 446 14.95 -10.22 22.94
C ALA A 446 16.32 -9.79 23.50
N ARG A 447 16.97 -10.64 24.32
CA ARG A 447 18.33 -10.44 24.79
C ARG A 447 19.39 -10.54 23.69
N PHE A 448 19.06 -11.17 22.56
CA PHE A 448 20.02 -11.57 21.52
C PHE A 448 19.62 -11.01 20.15
#